data_AF-E3NST5-F1
#
_entry.id   AF-E3NST5-F1
#
_cell.length_a   1.000
_cell.length_b   1.000
_cell.length_c   1.000
_cell.angle_alpha   90.00
_cell.angle_beta   90.00
_cell.angle_gamma   90.00
#
_symmetry.space_group_name_H-M   'P 1'
#
loop_
_entity.id
_entity.type
_entity.pdbx_description
1 polymer ?
#
loop_
_entity_poly.entity_id
_entity_poly.type
_entity_poly.pdbx_seq_one_letter_code
_entity_poly.pdbx_strand_id
1 'polypeptide(L)'
;MIQRGAEAAQAVANYMLFDDNPLMKRNKYFYGKQYKKDELFTPSQEMMDIYQKRELEARYLEFMEKIFVIKDGELPPEQADDHNPLPMNFHVEDNFPYSEISKLLTPSECKILRAAFDTKERDIFVKELEARVKLLWPNSSFSSVSCGSHVRESKCERAIVFSSESNDCGEWLGKWFTGCVVVFCDHKHVLA
;
A
#
# COMPACT_ATOMS: atom_id res chain seq x y z
N MET A 1 -3.65 -27.89 -2.24
CA MET A 1 -3.81 -26.63 -1.46
C MET A 1 -2.56 -25.76 -1.51
N ILE A 2 -1.35 -26.32 -1.44
CA ILE A 2 -0.07 -25.57 -1.46
C ILE A 2 0.16 -24.79 -2.78
N GLN A 3 -0.15 -25.38 -3.94
CA GLN A 3 0.03 -24.73 -5.26
C GLN A 3 -0.78 -23.44 -5.41
N ARG A 4 -2.06 -23.44 -5.03
CA ARG A 4 -2.92 -22.25 -5.09
C ARG A 4 -2.42 -21.12 -4.18
N GLY A 5 -1.81 -21.46 -3.04
CA GLY A 5 -1.22 -20.48 -2.12
C GLY A 5 0.03 -19.83 -2.69
N ALA A 6 0.87 -20.61 -3.38
CA ALA A 6 2.06 -20.11 -4.06
C ALA A 6 1.71 -19.20 -5.24
N GLU A 7 0.75 -19.59 -6.07
CA GLU A 7 0.25 -18.77 -7.18
C GLU A 7 -0.33 -17.44 -6.69
N ALA A 8 -1.09 -17.45 -5.60
CA ALA A 8 -1.64 -16.24 -5.01
C ALA A 8 -0.55 -15.30 -4.45
N ALA A 9 0.47 -15.85 -3.78
CA ALA A 9 1.59 -15.07 -3.25
C ALA A 9 2.44 -14.46 -4.37
N GLN A 10 2.71 -15.20 -5.44
CA GLN A 10 3.42 -14.69 -6.61
C GLN A 10 2.60 -13.64 -7.36
N ALA A 11 1.28 -13.81 -7.47
CA ALA A 11 0.41 -12.80 -8.07
C ALA A 11 0.43 -11.48 -7.29
N VAL A 12 0.46 -11.55 -5.95
CA VAL A 12 0.63 -10.36 -5.08
C VAL A 12 1.98 -9.70 -5.34
N ALA A 13 3.07 -10.48 -5.41
CA ALA A 13 4.40 -9.95 -5.68
C ALA A 13 4.48 -9.29 -7.07
N ASN A 14 3.89 -9.91 -8.09
CA ASN A 14 3.80 -9.36 -9.45
C ASN A 14 3.05 -8.02 -9.47
N TYR A 15 1.91 -7.93 -8.78
CA TYR A 15 1.14 -6.67 -8.72
C TYR A 15 1.94 -5.55 -8.05
N MET A 16 2.64 -5.88 -6.96
CA MET A 16 3.39 -4.90 -6.17
C MET A 16 4.57 -4.26 -6.90
N LEU A 17 5.00 -4.82 -8.04
CA LEU A 17 5.96 -4.17 -8.94
C LEU A 17 5.41 -2.85 -9.52
N PHE A 18 4.09 -2.76 -9.72
CA PHE A 18 3.47 -1.65 -10.45
C PHE A 18 2.67 -0.71 -9.56
N ASP A 19 2.11 -1.22 -8.46
CA ASP A 19 1.29 -0.43 -7.54
C ASP A 19 1.40 -0.95 -6.11
N ASP A 20 1.47 -0.02 -5.16
CA ASP A 20 1.63 -0.26 -3.73
C ASP A 20 0.30 -0.37 -2.98
N ASN A 21 -0.73 -0.86 -3.67
CA ASN A 21 -2.11 -0.94 -3.20
C ASN A 21 -2.21 -1.53 -1.79
N PRO A 22 -2.91 -0.86 -0.85
CA PRO A 22 -3.09 -1.36 0.51
C PRO A 22 -3.66 -2.79 0.56
N LEU A 23 -4.57 -3.15 -0.34
CA LEU A 23 -5.14 -4.50 -0.39
C LEU A 23 -4.09 -5.56 -0.74
N MET A 24 -3.17 -5.25 -1.66
CA MET A 24 -2.12 -6.21 -2.05
C MET A 24 -1.06 -6.35 -0.97
N LYS A 25 -0.66 -5.24 -0.34
CA LYS A 25 0.18 -5.28 0.86
C LYS A 25 -0.50 -6.07 1.99
N ARG A 26 -1.81 -5.91 2.20
CA ARG A 26 -2.58 -6.71 3.16
C ARG A 26 -2.53 -8.19 2.83
N ASN A 27 -2.67 -8.55 1.55
CA ASN A 27 -2.59 -9.94 1.13
C ASN A 27 -1.20 -10.52 1.38
N LYS A 28 -0.13 -9.77 1.11
CA LYS A 28 1.23 -10.17 1.46
C LYS A 28 1.40 -10.37 2.97
N TYR A 29 0.93 -9.43 3.79
CA TYR A 29 0.93 -9.55 5.25
C TYR A 29 0.21 -10.82 5.74
N PHE A 30 -1.00 -11.06 5.23
CA PHE A 30 -1.82 -12.20 5.60
C PHE A 30 -1.20 -13.55 5.19
N TYR A 31 -0.81 -13.68 3.92
CA TYR A 31 -0.18 -14.90 3.42
C TYR A 31 1.21 -15.12 4.03
N GLY A 32 1.95 -14.06 4.34
CA GLY A 32 3.25 -14.12 5.03
C GLY A 32 3.12 -14.74 6.41
N LYS A 33 2.11 -14.34 7.20
CA LYS A 33 1.79 -14.98 8.49
C LYS A 33 1.44 -16.46 8.34
N GLN A 34 0.67 -16.81 7.30
CA GLN A 34 0.16 -18.16 7.08
C GLN A 34 1.23 -19.14 6.61
N TYR A 35 2.03 -18.76 5.61
CA TYR A 35 2.98 -19.66 4.94
C TYR A 35 4.40 -19.54 5.49
N LYS A 36 4.78 -18.39 6.08
CA LYS A 36 6.11 -18.13 6.65
C LYS A 36 7.27 -18.46 5.70
N LYS A 37 7.10 -18.12 4.42
CA LYS A 37 8.01 -18.40 3.33
C LYS A 37 8.10 -17.20 2.40
N ASP A 38 9.16 -16.41 2.56
CA ASP A 38 9.35 -15.18 1.79
C ASP A 38 9.61 -15.46 0.30
N GLU A 39 10.16 -16.64 -0.01
CA GLU A 39 10.35 -17.17 -1.38
C GLU A 39 9.06 -17.26 -2.21
N LEU A 40 7.89 -17.32 -1.56
CA LEU A 40 6.60 -17.33 -2.25
C LEU A 40 6.20 -15.95 -2.80
N PHE A 41 6.83 -14.88 -2.30
CA PHE A 41 6.59 -13.51 -2.73
C PHE A 41 7.69 -13.01 -3.67
N THR A 42 8.27 -13.92 -4.46
CA THR A 42 9.17 -13.55 -5.54
C THR A 42 8.37 -13.38 -6.84
N PRO A 43 8.43 -12.21 -7.49
CA PRO A 43 7.79 -12.00 -8.79
C PRO A 43 8.30 -12.98 -9.83
N SER A 44 7.46 -13.32 -10.81
CA SER A 44 7.88 -14.12 -11.96
C SER A 44 8.85 -13.36 -12.86
N GLN A 45 9.80 -14.05 -13.48
CA GLN A 45 10.78 -13.44 -14.39
C GLN A 45 10.12 -12.65 -15.52
N GLU A 46 9.04 -13.16 -16.11
CA GLU A 46 8.29 -12.46 -17.16
C GLU A 46 7.80 -11.07 -16.71
N MET A 47 7.21 -10.99 -15.51
CA MET A 47 6.74 -9.72 -14.96
C MET A 47 7.89 -8.78 -14.57
N MET A 48 9.04 -9.33 -14.15
CA MET A 48 10.25 -8.57 -13.92
C MET A 48 10.75 -7.91 -15.20
N ASP A 49 10.80 -8.65 -16.30
CA ASP A 49 11.25 -8.14 -17.60
C ASP A 49 10.31 -7.02 -18.10
N ILE A 50 8.99 -7.19 -17.92
CA ILE A 50 8.00 -6.15 -18.23
C ILE A 50 8.20 -4.90 -17.37
N TYR A 51 8.42 -5.07 -16.07
CA TYR A 51 8.66 -3.96 -15.15
C TYR A 51 9.92 -3.18 -15.53
N GLN A 52 11.04 -3.87 -15.75
CA GLN A 52 12.31 -3.26 -16.14
C GLN A 52 12.19 -2.48 -17.46
N LYS A 53 11.48 -3.06 -18.44
CA LYS A 53 11.23 -2.38 -19.72
C LYS A 53 10.43 -1.10 -19.52
N ARG A 54 9.35 -1.12 -18.72
CA ARG A 54 8.54 0.07 -18.43
C ARG A 54 9.33 1.15 -17.69
N GLU A 55 10.12 0.77 -16.70
CA GLU A 55 10.98 1.72 -15.97
C GLU A 55 12.01 2.38 -16.90
N LEU A 56 12.61 1.60 -17.81
CA LEU A 56 13.55 2.13 -18.79
C LEU A 56 12.87 3.06 -19.79
N GLU A 57 11.67 2.70 -20.28
CA GLU A 57 10.85 3.55 -21.14
C GLU A 57 10.49 4.87 -20.45
N ALA A 58 10.09 4.84 -19.17
CA ALA A 58 9.79 6.05 -18.40
C ALA A 58 11.02 6.95 -18.22
N ARG A 59 12.19 6.37 -17.88
CA ARG A 59 13.46 7.11 -17.79
C ARG A 59 13.85 7.75 -19.12
N TYR A 60 13.63 7.03 -20.21
CA TYR A 60 13.89 7.55 -21.56
C TYR A 60 12.96 8.71 -21.92
N LEU A 61 11.66 8.59 -21.64
CA LEU A 61 10.70 9.68 -21.86
C LEU A 61 11.05 10.91 -21.01
N GLU A 62 11.40 10.72 -19.73
CA GLU A 62 11.85 11.82 -18.86
C GLU A 62 13.11 12.50 -19.40
N PHE A 63 14.08 11.73 -19.92
CA PHE A 63 15.26 12.28 -20.57
C PHE A 63 14.88 13.10 -21.80
N MET A 64 14.02 12.58 -22.68
CA MET A 64 13.55 13.29 -23.87
C MET A 64 12.82 14.58 -23.51
N GLU A 65 11.96 14.55 -22.50
CA GLU A 65 11.25 15.74 -21.98
C GLU A 65 12.16 16.77 -21.34
N LYS A 66 13.36 16.39 -20.87
CA LYS A 66 14.33 17.37 -20.33
C LYS A 66 15.17 18.02 -21.42
N ILE A 67 15.63 17.22 -22.37
CA ILE A 67 16.60 17.65 -23.39
C ILE A 67 15.93 18.31 -24.60
N PHE A 68 14.72 17.89 -24.98
CA PHE A 68 14.07 18.39 -26.19
C PHE A 68 12.98 19.44 -25.94
N VAL A 69 13.04 20.16 -24.82
CA VAL A 69 12.15 21.30 -24.55
C VAL A 69 12.76 22.58 -25.08
N ILE A 70 12.16 23.12 -26.15
CA ILE A 70 12.52 24.41 -26.73
C ILE A 70 12.18 25.50 -25.71
N LYS A 71 13.20 26.16 -25.14
CA LYS A 71 13.06 27.37 -24.33
C LYS A 71 13.63 28.54 -25.12
N ASP A 72 12.85 29.60 -25.24
CA ASP A 72 13.25 30.82 -25.96
C ASP A 72 13.65 30.61 -27.44
N GLY A 73 13.08 29.57 -28.08
CA GLY A 73 13.33 29.25 -29.49
C GLY A 73 14.58 28.39 -29.74
N GLU A 74 15.32 28.01 -28.70
CA GLU A 74 16.53 27.19 -28.78
C GLU A 74 16.39 25.92 -27.91
N LEU A 75 17.14 24.89 -28.27
CA LEU A 75 17.28 23.69 -27.43
C LEU A 75 18.25 23.99 -26.28
N PRO A 76 18.07 23.34 -25.11
CA PRO A 76 19.05 23.39 -24.04
C PRO A 76 20.42 22.94 -24.54
N PRO A 77 21.52 23.54 -24.06
CA PRO A 77 22.87 23.06 -24.37
C PRO A 77 23.08 21.65 -23.80
N GLU A 78 23.74 20.80 -24.58
CA GLU A 78 24.15 19.45 -24.17
C GLU A 78 25.03 19.52 -22.90
N GLN A 79 24.70 18.70 -21.91
CA GLN A 79 25.43 18.58 -20.66
C GLN A 79 26.32 17.33 -20.68
N ALA A 80 27.39 17.33 -19.89
CA ALA A 80 28.35 16.21 -19.87
C ALA A 80 27.72 14.87 -19.42
N ASP A 81 26.64 14.94 -18.64
CA ASP A 81 25.86 13.79 -18.18
C ASP A 81 24.90 13.22 -19.23
N ASP A 82 24.61 13.93 -20.33
CA ASP A 82 23.77 13.41 -21.43
C ASP A 82 24.41 12.23 -22.17
N HIS A 83 25.74 12.10 -22.07
CA HIS A 83 26.49 10.97 -22.61
C HIS A 83 26.48 9.74 -21.71
N ASN A 84 26.00 9.86 -20.47
CA ASN A 84 25.98 8.73 -19.54
C ASN A 84 24.88 7.75 -19.95
N PRO A 85 25.12 6.43 -19.86
CA PRO A 85 24.08 5.45 -20.08
C PRO A 85 22.97 5.64 -19.04
N LEU A 86 21.72 5.43 -19.46
CA LEU A 86 20.59 5.42 -18.53
C LEU A 86 20.84 4.38 -17.43
N PRO A 87 20.57 4.73 -16.17
CA PRO A 87 20.86 3.83 -15.07
C PRO A 87 19.95 2.59 -15.16
N MET A 88 20.53 1.41 -14.90
CA MET A 88 19.84 0.11 -14.99
C MET A 88 19.55 -0.49 -13.60
N ASN A 89 19.60 0.33 -12.56
CA ASN A 89 19.20 -0.04 -11.21
C ASN A 89 17.67 0.02 -11.08
N PHE A 90 17.04 -1.15 -11.00
CA PHE A 90 15.60 -1.27 -10.78
C PHE A 90 15.33 -1.62 -9.31
N HIS A 91 14.45 -0.88 -8.65
CA HIS A 91 14.10 -1.11 -7.25
C HIS A 91 12.89 -2.04 -7.16
N VAL A 92 13.15 -3.31 -6.87
CA VAL A 92 12.15 -4.38 -6.86
C VAL A 92 11.77 -4.81 -5.43
N GLU A 93 12.52 -4.34 -4.45
CA GLU A 93 12.39 -4.75 -3.06
C GLU A 93 11.21 -4.04 -2.39
N ASP A 94 10.37 -4.81 -1.72
CA ASP A 94 9.29 -4.28 -0.90
C ASP A 94 9.80 -3.94 0.51
N ASN A 95 10.06 -2.65 0.71
CA ASN A 95 10.54 -2.09 1.97
C ASN A 95 9.42 -1.70 2.93
N PHE A 96 8.18 -2.15 2.71
CA PHE A 96 7.07 -1.81 3.59
C PHE A 96 7.26 -2.47 4.99
N PRO A 97 7.16 -1.71 6.09
CA PRO A 97 7.48 -2.22 7.43
C PRO A 97 6.29 -2.99 8.04
N TYR A 98 6.04 -4.20 7.54
CA TYR A 98 4.91 -5.06 7.97
C TYR A 98 4.87 -5.34 9.48
N SER A 99 6.02 -5.31 10.17
CA SER A 99 6.12 -5.51 11.62
C SER A 99 5.45 -4.40 12.43
N GLU A 100 5.27 -3.20 11.87
CA GLU A 100 4.68 -2.07 12.57
C GLU A 100 3.15 -2.14 12.59
N ILE A 101 2.53 -2.93 11.70
CA ILE A 101 1.08 -3.06 11.59
C ILE A 101 0.47 -3.58 12.90
N SER A 102 1.09 -4.60 13.50
CA SER A 102 0.62 -5.16 14.77
C SER A 102 0.75 -4.20 15.97
N LYS A 103 1.45 -3.08 15.80
CA LYS A 103 1.65 -2.06 16.85
C LYS A 103 0.71 -0.86 16.70
N LEU A 104 -0.09 -0.81 15.63
CA LEU A 104 -0.98 0.32 15.36
C LEU A 104 -2.11 0.45 16.38
N LEU A 105 -2.60 -0.67 16.89
CA LEU A 105 -3.72 -0.73 17.81
C LEU A 105 -3.44 -1.69 18.95
N THR A 106 -3.75 -1.23 20.15
CA THR A 106 -3.72 -2.01 21.38
C THR A 106 -5.13 -2.47 21.77
N PRO A 107 -5.26 -3.56 22.55
CA PRO A 107 -6.57 -4.03 23.02
C PRO A 107 -7.40 -2.97 23.75
N SER A 108 -6.76 -2.09 24.53
CA SER A 108 -7.41 -0.97 25.21
C SER A 108 -7.96 0.08 24.24
N GLU A 109 -7.21 0.40 23.19
CA GLU A 109 -7.61 1.37 22.16
C GLU A 109 -8.78 0.86 21.32
N CYS A 110 -8.80 -0.44 21.01
CA CYS A 110 -9.95 -1.08 20.35
C CYS A 110 -11.24 -0.98 21.18
N LYS A 111 -11.16 -0.95 22.51
CA LYS A 111 -12.32 -0.72 23.37
C LYS A 111 -12.89 0.69 23.20
N ILE A 112 -12.02 1.70 23.02
CA ILE A 112 -12.42 3.09 22.74
C ILE A 112 -13.14 3.17 21.38
N LEU A 113 -12.58 2.53 20.36
CA LEU A 113 -13.19 2.51 19.02
C LEU A 113 -14.56 1.82 18.97
N ARG A 114 -14.79 0.82 19.84
CA ARG A 114 -16.06 0.09 19.93
C ARG A 114 -17.10 0.73 20.83
N ALA A 115 -16.77 1.82 21.51
CA ALA A 115 -17.72 2.49 22.37
C ALA A 115 -18.99 2.84 21.56
N ALA A 116 -20.14 2.41 22.07
CA ALA A 116 -21.44 2.56 21.39
C ALA A 116 -21.84 4.03 21.21
N PHE A 117 -21.24 4.93 21.99
CA PHE A 117 -21.46 6.36 21.92
C PHE A 117 -20.22 7.06 21.39
N ASP A 118 -20.45 8.03 20.52
CA ASP A 118 -19.43 8.95 20.04
C ASP A 118 -18.95 9.82 21.20
N THR A 119 -17.73 9.56 21.68
CA THR A 119 -17.11 10.34 22.75
C THR A 119 -16.04 11.26 22.17
N LYS A 120 -15.84 12.43 22.81
CA LYS A 120 -14.70 13.30 22.51
C LYS A 120 -13.37 12.57 22.58
N GLU A 121 -13.26 11.60 23.49
CA GLU A 121 -12.10 10.71 23.61
C GLU A 121 -11.87 9.88 22.34
N ARG A 122 -12.93 9.32 21.75
CA ARG A 122 -12.83 8.57 20.49
C ARG A 122 -12.39 9.48 19.34
N ASP A 123 -12.89 10.70 19.26
CA ASP A 123 -12.50 11.64 18.19
C ASP A 123 -11.03 12.09 18.30
N ILE A 124 -10.55 12.32 19.52
CA ILE A 124 -9.14 12.60 19.79
C ILE A 124 -8.29 11.39 19.39
N PHE A 125 -8.71 10.20 19.82
CA PHE A 125 -8.00 8.96 19.54
C PHE A 125 -7.91 8.66 18.05
N VAL A 126 -9.00 8.86 17.30
CA VAL A 126 -9.03 8.66 15.84
C VAL A 126 -8.00 9.55 15.15
N LYS A 127 -7.80 10.79 15.59
CA LYS A 127 -6.76 11.69 15.05
C LYS A 127 -5.36 11.19 15.34
N GLU A 128 -5.11 10.68 16.55
CA GLU A 128 -3.81 10.08 16.91
C GLU A 128 -3.54 8.80 16.11
N LEU A 129 -4.57 7.97 15.93
CA LEU A 129 -4.49 6.78 15.10
C LEU A 129 -4.24 7.14 13.64
N GLU A 130 -4.92 8.15 13.11
CA GLU A 130 -4.68 8.66 11.75
C GLU A 130 -3.22 9.11 11.57
N ALA A 131 -2.66 9.81 12.55
CA ALA A 131 -1.24 10.21 12.52
C ALA A 131 -0.30 8.99 12.47
N ARG A 132 -0.59 7.93 13.23
CA ARG A 132 0.18 6.66 13.18
C ARG A 132 0.04 5.96 11.83
N VAL A 133 -1.17 5.89 11.29
CA VAL A 133 -1.44 5.27 9.98
C VAL A 133 -0.73 6.04 8.86
N LYS A 134 -0.65 7.37 8.96
CA LYS A 134 0.10 8.22 8.00
C LYS A 134 1.59 7.93 7.95
N LEU A 135 2.20 7.40 9.01
CA LEU A 135 3.60 6.97 8.98
C LEU A 135 3.83 5.80 8.01
N LEU A 136 2.81 4.96 7.81
CA LEU A 136 2.84 3.82 6.89
C LEU A 136 2.24 4.15 5.52
N TRP A 137 1.19 4.97 5.50
CA TRP A 137 0.50 5.43 4.29
C TRP A 137 0.37 6.95 4.31
N PRO A 138 1.37 7.69 3.78
CA PRO A 138 1.41 9.16 3.88
C PRO A 138 0.18 9.89 3.33
N ASN A 139 -0.47 9.33 2.31
CA ASN A 139 -1.65 9.92 1.67
C ASN A 139 -2.97 9.44 2.28
N SER A 140 -2.93 8.75 3.43
CA SER A 140 -4.14 8.25 4.08
C SER A 140 -4.91 9.35 4.81
N SER A 141 -6.24 9.22 4.86
CA SER A 141 -7.10 10.01 5.74
C SER A 141 -8.10 9.13 6.47
N PHE A 142 -8.55 9.58 7.64
CA PHE A 142 -9.67 8.93 8.32
C PHE A 142 -10.93 8.95 7.44
N SER A 143 -11.70 7.86 7.49
CA SER A 143 -12.98 7.74 6.79
C SER A 143 -14.13 7.50 7.75
N SER A 144 -14.11 6.39 8.49
CA SER A 144 -15.20 6.05 9.41
C SER A 144 -14.80 5.03 10.47
N VAL A 145 -15.52 5.05 11.59
CA VAL A 145 -15.58 3.95 12.56
C VAL A 145 -17.00 3.40 12.50
N SER A 146 -17.16 2.08 12.38
CA SER A 146 -18.50 1.49 12.33
C SER A 146 -18.54 0.05 12.82
N CYS A 147 -19.62 -0.29 13.53
CA CYS A 147 -19.92 -1.63 14.02
C CYS A 147 -21.15 -2.19 13.31
N GLY A 148 -21.08 -3.44 12.86
CA GLY A 148 -22.21 -4.10 12.24
C GLY A 148 -21.99 -5.59 12.03
N SER A 149 -23.07 -6.36 12.09
CA SER A 149 -23.03 -7.83 11.89
C SER A 149 -23.02 -8.23 10.41
N HIS A 150 -23.47 -7.35 9.51
CA HIS A 150 -23.51 -7.62 8.08
C HIS A 150 -22.18 -7.32 7.39
N VAL A 151 -21.92 -8.07 6.31
CA VAL A 151 -20.77 -7.84 5.42
C VAL A 151 -20.95 -6.47 4.75
N ARG A 152 -19.93 -5.63 4.87
CA ARG A 152 -19.86 -4.28 4.30
C ARG A 152 -18.61 -4.15 3.45
N GLU A 153 -18.70 -3.33 2.41
CA GLU A 153 -17.56 -2.91 1.60
C GLU A 153 -17.11 -1.52 2.01
N SER A 154 -15.80 -1.27 1.98
CA SER A 154 -15.27 0.09 2.10
C SER A 154 -15.76 0.96 0.95
N LYS A 155 -16.07 2.22 1.24
CA LYS A 155 -16.45 3.21 0.22
C LYS A 155 -15.26 3.71 -0.61
N CYS A 156 -14.04 3.44 -0.16
CA CYS A 156 -12.82 3.90 -0.80
C CYS A 156 -12.20 2.79 -1.63
N GLU A 157 -11.65 3.15 -2.79
CA GLU A 157 -10.97 2.22 -3.69
C GLU A 157 -9.73 1.60 -3.04
N ARG A 158 -8.92 2.43 -2.36
CA ARG A 158 -7.70 2.03 -1.64
C ARG A 158 -7.94 2.07 -0.13
N ALA A 159 -8.70 1.10 0.36
CA ALA A 159 -9.09 1.03 1.75
C ALA A 159 -8.01 0.40 2.65
N ILE A 160 -7.78 1.01 3.81
CA ILE A 160 -7.00 0.47 4.92
C ILE A 160 -7.97 0.24 6.07
N VAL A 161 -8.24 -1.03 6.40
CA VAL A 161 -9.29 -1.41 7.36
C VAL A 161 -8.67 -2.17 8.52
N PHE A 162 -8.85 -1.68 9.74
CA PHE A 162 -8.43 -2.41 10.95
C PHE A 162 -9.62 -2.87 11.76
N SER A 163 -9.58 -4.12 12.22
CA SER A 163 -10.57 -4.61 13.19
C SER A 163 -10.39 -3.90 14.53
N SER A 164 -11.50 -3.55 15.16
CA SER A 164 -11.54 -3.11 16.56
C SER A 164 -12.23 -4.11 17.48
N GLU A 165 -12.59 -5.29 16.99
CA GLU A 165 -13.21 -6.36 17.78
C GLU A 165 -12.28 -6.90 18.89
N SER A 166 -12.87 -7.52 19.93
CA SER A 166 -12.09 -7.98 21.09
C SER A 166 -11.03 -9.03 20.72
N ASN A 167 -11.35 -9.92 19.78
CA ASN A 167 -10.57 -11.13 19.54
C ASN A 167 -9.50 -10.96 18.45
N ASP A 168 -9.64 -9.97 17.58
CA ASP A 168 -8.76 -9.68 16.45
C ASP A 168 -8.44 -8.18 16.36
N CYS A 169 -8.45 -7.48 17.50
CA CYS A 169 -8.08 -6.07 17.59
C CYS A 169 -6.77 -5.77 16.86
N GLY A 170 -6.81 -4.79 15.95
CA GLY A 170 -5.67 -4.38 15.14
C GLY A 170 -5.38 -5.26 13.94
N GLU A 171 -6.16 -6.33 13.69
CA GLU A 171 -5.97 -7.14 12.49
C GLU A 171 -6.32 -6.35 11.24
N TRP A 172 -5.45 -6.45 10.23
CA TRP A 172 -5.62 -5.76 8.95
C TRP A 172 -6.57 -6.53 8.04
N LEU A 173 -7.78 -6.01 7.92
CA LEU A 173 -8.85 -6.60 7.14
C LEU A 173 -8.77 -6.17 5.66
N GLY A 174 -9.45 -6.94 4.80
CA GLY A 174 -9.64 -6.59 3.41
C GLY A 174 -10.72 -5.52 3.22
N LYS A 175 -11.02 -5.19 1.95
CA LYS A 175 -12.07 -4.22 1.60
C LYS A 175 -13.48 -4.63 2.01
N TRP A 176 -13.70 -5.94 2.22
CA TRP A 176 -14.94 -6.52 2.73
C TRP A 176 -14.74 -6.95 4.18
N PHE A 177 -15.62 -6.51 5.07
CA PHE A 177 -15.47 -6.72 6.51
C PHE A 177 -16.80 -6.82 7.25
N THR A 178 -16.75 -7.39 8.46
CA THR A 178 -17.82 -7.53 9.44
C THR A 178 -17.32 -7.07 10.81
N GLY A 179 -18.21 -6.88 11.78
CA GLY A 179 -17.86 -6.49 13.15
C GLY A 179 -17.59 -5.00 13.30
N CYS A 180 -16.87 -4.62 14.34
CA CYS A 180 -16.40 -3.25 14.54
C CYS A 180 -15.07 -3.02 13.82
N VAL A 181 -15.02 -1.96 13.00
CA VAL A 181 -13.81 -1.60 12.25
C VAL A 181 -13.57 -0.09 12.26
N VAL A 182 -12.31 0.28 12.04
CA VAL A 182 -11.89 1.63 11.65
C VAL A 182 -11.34 1.59 10.23
N VAL A 183 -11.77 2.56 9.41
CA VAL A 183 -11.45 2.66 7.99
C VAL A 183 -10.68 3.95 7.71
N PHE A 184 -9.57 3.81 7.01
CA PHE A 184 -8.80 4.89 6.41
C PHE A 184 -8.76 4.71 4.89
N CYS A 185 -8.60 5.81 4.16
CA CYS A 185 -8.56 5.80 2.70
C CYS A 185 -7.24 6.39 2.23
N ASP A 186 -6.50 5.63 1.41
CA ASP A 186 -5.27 6.07 0.77
C ASP A 186 -5.59 6.82 -0.52
N HIS A 187 -5.33 8.12 -0.56
CA HIS A 187 -5.65 8.99 -1.71
C HIS A 187 -4.49 9.09 -2.70
N LYS A 188 -3.55 8.13 -2.69
CA LYS A 188 -2.48 8.10 -3.67
C LYS A 188 -3.08 8.07 -5.08
N HIS A 189 -2.80 9.11 -5.86
CA HIS A 189 -3.09 9.13 -7.28
C HIS A 189 -2.20 8.10 -7.99
N VAL A 190 -2.84 7.08 -8.55
CA VAL A 190 -2.18 6.17 -9.49
C VAL A 190 -2.42 6.76 -10.87
N LEU A 191 -1.34 7.15 -11.56
CA LEU A 191 -1.43 7.47 -12.99
C LEU A 191 -1.74 6.15 -13.70
N ALA A 192 -2.96 6.05 -14.23
CA ALA A 192 -3.43 4.90 -15.01
C ALA A 192 -2.82 4.90 -16.42
#